data_AF-A0A2S7NP82-F1
#
_entry.id   AF-A0A2S7NP82-F1
#
_cell.length_a   1.000
_cell.length_b   1.000
_cell.length_c   1.000
_cell.angle_alpha   90.00
_cell.angle_beta   90.00
_cell.angle_gamma   90.00
#
_symmetry.space_group_name_H-M   'P 1'
#
loop_
_entity.id
_entity.type
_entity.pdbx_description
1 polymer ?
#
loop_
_entity_poly.entity_id
_entity_poly.type
_entity_poly.pdbx_seq_one_letter_code
_entity_poly.pdbx_strand_id
1 'polypeptide(L)'
;MDGEHLTHNHPPSESPTEHPGARKLDPKAIAAVKALEENGVSVKETLEILHRENPNVRFLPRDIYNARAAIKRDPSRVEPTALESLPTFYKKPPMTFEEKLRAELRTEVANAQAEAERTKEQWKKEVEDLKEQLRQKDVIIKKFEMFIDICNERVMIRREELAEGESSTSASG
;
A
#
# COMPACT_ATOMS: atom_id res chain seq x y z
N MET A 1 36.57 37.15 -36.33
CA MET A 1 36.39 36.97 -34.87
C MET A 1 34.95 37.33 -34.63
N ASP A 2 34.10 36.32 -34.78
CA ASP A 2 32.70 36.50 -35.11
C ASP A 2 31.92 36.81 -33.83
N GLY A 3 31.31 37.99 -33.79
CA GLY A 3 30.60 38.54 -32.63
C GLY A 3 29.23 37.92 -32.35
N GLU A 4 28.93 36.76 -32.96
CA GLU A 4 27.61 36.10 -32.90
C GLU A 4 27.29 35.45 -31.54
N HIS A 5 28.22 35.48 -30.58
CA HIS A 5 28.04 34.97 -29.22
C HIS A 5 27.90 36.05 -28.15
N LEU A 6 27.77 37.33 -28.53
CA LEU A 6 27.64 38.48 -27.62
C LEU A 6 26.20 39.05 -27.57
N THR A 7 25.24 38.39 -28.22
CA THR A 7 23.83 38.79 -28.19
C THR A 7 23.14 38.18 -26.97
N HIS A 8 22.93 38.98 -25.94
CA HIS A 8 22.12 38.60 -24.80
C HIS A 8 20.64 38.84 -25.12
N ASN A 9 19.77 37.83 -24.93
CA ASN A 9 18.32 37.94 -25.14
C ASN A 9 17.60 38.65 -23.96
N HIS A 10 18.31 39.55 -23.28
CA HIS A 10 17.78 40.34 -22.17
C HIS A 10 18.58 41.63 -22.01
N PRO A 11 17.97 42.71 -21.50
CA PRO A 11 18.70 43.94 -21.17
C PRO A 11 19.72 43.69 -20.04
N PRO A 12 20.81 44.47 -19.95
CA PRO A 12 21.76 44.38 -18.85
C PRO A 12 21.05 44.45 -17.49
N SER A 13 21.38 43.56 -16.57
CA SER A 13 20.73 43.50 -15.26
C SER A 13 21.00 44.74 -14.44
N GLU A 14 19.96 45.24 -13.77
CA GLU A 14 20.04 46.46 -12.95
C GLU A 14 20.59 46.16 -11.55
N SER A 15 20.58 44.90 -11.13
CA SER A 15 21.16 44.42 -9.87
C SER A 15 21.93 43.13 -10.06
N PRO A 16 23.07 42.93 -9.37
CA PRO A 16 23.78 41.65 -9.35
C PRO A 16 22.86 40.47 -9.01
N THR A 17 21.85 40.70 -8.16
CA THR A 17 20.88 39.68 -7.73
C THR A 17 19.89 39.24 -8.82
N GLU A 18 19.87 39.88 -9.99
CA GLU A 18 19.04 39.45 -11.13
C GLU A 18 19.71 38.35 -11.96
N HIS A 19 21.01 38.15 -11.79
CA HIS A 19 21.71 37.05 -12.44
C HIS A 19 21.55 35.72 -11.67
N PRO A 20 21.20 34.61 -12.34
CA PRO A 20 21.11 33.30 -11.70
C PRO A 20 22.38 32.87 -10.96
N GLY A 21 23.55 33.21 -11.50
CA GLY A 21 24.84 32.90 -10.87
C GLY A 21 25.05 33.60 -9.52
N ALA A 22 24.51 34.81 -9.36
CA ALA A 22 24.60 35.58 -8.12
C ALA A 22 23.53 35.18 -7.08
N ARG A 23 22.47 34.48 -7.48
CA ARG A 23 21.45 33.90 -6.59
C ARG A 23 21.71 32.45 -6.22
N LYS A 24 22.90 31.92 -6.50
CA LYS A 24 23.24 30.54 -6.19
C LYS A 24 23.19 30.34 -4.67
N LEU A 25 22.43 29.32 -4.23
CA LEU A 25 22.36 28.96 -2.82
C LEU A 25 23.74 28.51 -2.34
N ASP A 26 24.17 29.02 -1.19
CA ASP A 26 25.36 28.56 -0.51
C ASP A 26 25.12 27.17 0.13
N PRO A 27 26.17 26.43 0.52
CA PRO A 27 26.02 25.10 1.10
C PRO A 27 25.07 25.07 2.32
N LYS A 28 25.03 26.15 3.11
CA LYS A 28 24.13 26.27 4.26
C LYS A 28 22.67 26.42 3.84
N ALA A 29 22.36 27.28 2.86
CA ALA A 29 21.00 27.39 2.32
C ALA A 29 20.56 26.10 1.62
N ILE A 30 21.45 25.39 0.92
CA ILE A 30 21.15 24.09 0.32
C ILE A 30 20.78 23.07 1.41
N ALA A 31 21.54 23.01 2.50
CA ALA A 31 21.23 22.15 3.64
C ALA A 31 19.89 22.54 4.29
N ALA A 32 19.60 23.83 4.44
CA ALA A 32 18.33 24.31 4.98
C ALA A 32 17.15 23.93 4.07
N VAL A 33 17.29 24.03 2.75
CA VAL A 33 16.27 23.58 1.79
C VAL A 33 15.98 22.09 1.95
N LYS A 34 17.02 21.25 2.10
CA LYS A 34 16.84 19.81 2.33
C LYS A 34 16.06 19.55 3.62
N ALA A 35 16.49 20.16 4.72
CA ALA A 35 15.89 19.96 6.03
C ALA A 35 14.41 20.43 6.07
N LEU A 36 14.11 21.57 5.45
CA LEU A 36 12.75 22.09 5.31
C LEU A 36 11.87 21.20 4.42
N GLU A 37 12.42 20.65 3.33
CA GLU A 37 11.72 19.69 2.48
C GLU A 37 11.37 18.40 3.23
N GLU A 38 12.31 17.84 4.00
CA GLU A 38 12.08 16.65 4.84
C GLU A 38 11.03 16.89 5.94
N ASN A 39 10.89 18.14 6.40
CA ASN A 39 9.85 18.58 7.34
C ASN A 39 8.50 18.89 6.67
N GLY A 40 8.40 18.80 5.34
CA GLY A 40 7.16 19.06 4.60
C GLY A 40 6.83 20.54 4.41
N VAL A 41 7.80 21.44 4.60
CA VAL A 41 7.61 22.89 4.44
C VAL A 41 7.48 23.25 2.96
N SER A 42 6.53 24.13 2.62
CA SER A 42 6.29 24.53 1.23
C SER A 42 7.44 25.37 0.67
N VAL A 43 7.52 25.46 -0.67
CA VAL A 43 8.54 26.30 -1.34
C VAL A 43 8.39 27.77 -0.98
N LYS A 44 7.16 28.26 -0.80
CA LYS A 44 6.88 29.66 -0.43
C LYS A 44 7.42 29.96 0.97
N GLU A 45 7.10 29.11 1.94
CA GLU A 45 7.60 29.25 3.32
C GLU A 45 9.11 29.09 3.40
N THR A 46 9.68 28.15 2.63
CA THR A 46 11.13 27.97 2.51
C THR A 46 11.81 29.26 2.05
N LEU A 47 11.21 29.95 1.08
CA LEU A 47 11.73 31.20 0.55
C LEU A 47 11.71 32.33 1.60
N GLU A 48 10.60 32.48 2.32
CA GLU A 48 10.45 33.47 3.39
C GLU A 48 11.48 33.26 4.51
N ILE A 49 11.73 32.00 4.87
CA ILE A 49 12.73 31.64 5.87
C ILE A 49 14.14 31.98 5.38
N LEU A 50 14.49 31.62 4.14
CA LEU A 50 15.82 31.90 3.59
C LEU A 50 16.09 33.39 3.39
N HIS A 51 15.08 34.19 3.03
CA HIS A 51 15.21 35.66 2.94
C HIS A 51 15.45 36.31 4.30
N ARG A 52 14.87 35.77 5.38
CA ARG A 52 15.13 36.25 6.74
C ARG A 52 16.59 36.06 7.15
N GLU A 53 17.20 34.95 6.76
CA GLU A 53 18.61 34.65 7.06
C GLU A 53 19.59 35.33 6.10
N ASN A 54 19.17 35.60 4.87
CA ASN A 54 19.98 36.21 3.83
C ASN A 54 19.29 37.47 3.28
N PRO A 55 19.18 38.55 4.06
CA PRO A 55 18.43 39.74 3.65
C PRO A 55 18.97 40.44 2.40
N ASN A 56 20.25 40.20 2.08
CA ASN A 56 20.93 40.80 0.93
C ASN A 56 20.76 40.00 -0.37
N VAL A 57 20.18 38.80 -0.31
CA VAL A 57 20.02 37.92 -1.47
C VAL A 57 18.55 37.66 -1.75
N ARG A 58 18.08 38.11 -2.92
CA ARG A 58 16.70 37.91 -3.36
C ARG A 58 16.56 36.58 -4.11
N PHE A 59 16.43 35.49 -3.37
CA PHE A 59 16.08 34.19 -3.95
C PHE A 59 14.70 34.21 -4.63
N LEU A 60 14.52 33.39 -5.65
CA LEU A 60 13.25 33.15 -6.32
C LEU A 60 12.74 31.73 -6.03
N PRO A 61 11.42 31.46 -6.14
CA PRO A 61 10.87 30.11 -6.01
C PRO A 61 11.58 29.08 -6.91
N ARG A 62 11.96 29.50 -8.13
CA ARG A 62 12.70 28.67 -9.09
C ARG A 62 14.03 28.18 -8.53
N ASP A 63 14.72 29.01 -7.75
CA ASP A 63 16.02 28.66 -7.17
C ASP A 63 15.86 27.51 -6.16
N ILE A 64 14.75 27.51 -5.39
CA ILE A 64 14.39 26.44 -4.44
C ILE A 64 14.03 25.16 -5.18
N TYR A 65 13.23 25.22 -6.25
CA TYR A 65 12.92 24.05 -7.08
C TYR A 65 14.17 23.43 -7.68
N ASN A 66 15.09 24.25 -8.19
CA ASN A 66 16.37 23.80 -8.73
C ASN A 66 17.22 23.13 -7.66
N ALA A 67 17.27 23.69 -6.44
CA ALA A 67 17.98 23.10 -5.31
C ALA A 67 17.40 21.74 -4.91
N ARG A 68 16.08 21.62 -4.74
CA ARG A 68 15.41 20.35 -4.42
C ARG A 68 15.65 19.30 -5.50
N ALA A 69 15.53 19.67 -6.78
CA ALA A 69 15.81 18.77 -7.89
C ALA A 69 17.28 18.31 -7.92
N ALA A 70 18.22 19.21 -7.64
CA ALA A 70 19.64 18.90 -7.54
C ALA A 70 19.94 17.93 -6.40
N ILE A 71 19.36 18.14 -5.21
CA ILE A 71 19.48 17.26 -4.04
C ILE A 71 18.88 15.88 -4.33
N LYS A 72 17.70 15.84 -4.96
CA LYS A 72 17.05 14.58 -5.33
C LYS A 72 17.87 13.76 -6.32
N ARG A 73 18.52 14.42 -7.28
CA ARG A 73 19.40 13.77 -8.27
C ARG A 73 20.70 13.28 -7.64
N ASP A 74 21.27 14.07 -6.73
CA ASP A 74 22.52 13.76 -6.06
C ASP A 74 22.47 14.19 -4.59
N PRO A 75 22.10 13.26 -3.69
CA PRO A 75 21.99 13.54 -2.26
C PRO A 75 23.32 13.89 -1.60
N SER A 76 24.45 13.56 -2.23
CA SER A 76 25.80 13.84 -1.71
C SER A 76 26.19 15.32 -1.81
N ARG A 77 25.44 16.12 -2.58
CA ARG A 77 25.65 17.58 -2.71
C ARG A 77 25.35 18.37 -1.44
N VAL A 78 24.69 17.74 -0.47
CA VAL A 78 24.46 18.37 0.82
C VAL A 78 25.62 18.01 1.73
N GLU A 79 26.48 19.00 1.97
CA GLU A 79 27.59 18.88 2.91
C GLU A 79 27.04 18.49 4.30
N PRO A 80 27.45 17.34 4.86
CA PRO A 80 26.92 16.86 6.14
C PRO A 80 27.23 17.83 7.29
N THR A 81 28.39 18.49 7.22
CA THR A 81 28.81 19.54 8.17
C THR A 81 27.91 20.78 8.10
N ALA A 82 27.40 21.14 6.91
CA ALA A 82 26.47 22.25 6.75
C ALA A 82 25.09 21.92 7.34
N LEU A 83 24.63 20.67 7.22
CA LEU A 83 23.39 20.19 7.83
C LEU A 83 23.48 20.14 9.36
N GLU A 84 24.63 19.74 9.91
CA GLU A 84 24.88 19.76 11.35
C GLU A 84 24.89 21.18 11.91
N SER A 85 25.47 22.13 11.19
CA SER A 85 25.55 23.55 11.57
C SER A 85 24.22 24.29 11.55
N LEU A 86 23.15 23.72 10.96
CA LEU A 86 21.84 24.36 10.96
C LEU A 86 21.23 24.41 12.38
N PRO A 87 20.53 25.52 12.70
CA PRO A 87 19.71 25.60 13.91
C PRO A 87 18.73 24.42 14.02
N THR A 88 18.43 24.01 15.25
CA THR A 88 17.52 22.87 15.53
C THR A 88 16.12 23.07 14.99
N PHE A 89 15.67 24.31 14.76
CA PHE A 89 14.37 24.62 14.16
C PHE A 89 14.21 24.08 12.73
N TYR A 90 15.31 23.85 12.02
CA TYR A 90 15.30 23.23 10.69
C TYR A 90 15.24 21.70 10.73
N LYS A 91 15.57 21.09 11.86
CA LYS A 91 15.67 19.64 11.99
C LYS A 91 14.33 19.10 12.48
N LYS A 92 13.84 18.02 11.87
CA LYS A 92 12.71 17.28 12.41
C LYS A 92 13.03 16.89 13.85
N PRO A 93 12.16 17.19 14.82
CA PRO A 93 12.33 16.65 16.17
C PRO A 93 12.48 15.13 16.07
N PRO A 94 13.49 14.53 16.74
CA PRO A 94 13.60 13.08 16.76
C PRO A 94 12.30 12.54 17.35
N MET A 95 11.69 11.56 16.65
CA MET A 95 10.47 10.90 17.11
C MET A 95 10.68 10.44 18.55
N THR A 96 9.79 10.87 19.43
CA THR A 96 9.82 10.47 20.83
C THR A 96 9.64 8.95 20.92
N PHE A 97 10.11 8.35 22.02
CA PHE A 97 9.91 6.93 22.27
C PHE A 97 8.42 6.54 22.17
N GLU A 98 7.53 7.38 22.68
CA GLU A 98 6.09 7.16 22.64
C GLU A 98 5.54 7.15 21.20
N GLU A 99 6.01 8.06 20.33
CA GLU A 99 5.57 8.09 18.94
C GLU A 99 6.09 6.90 18.14
N LYS A 100 7.31 6.43 18.42
CA LYS A 100 7.84 5.18 17.84
C LYS A 100 7.00 3.99 18.26
N LEU A 101 6.73 3.86 19.56
CA LEU A 101 5.88 2.79 20.11
C LEU A 101 4.48 2.82 19.50
N ARG A 102 3.89 4.01 19.31
CA ARG A 102 2.57 4.16 18.68
C ARG A 102 2.59 3.73 17.20
N ALA A 103 3.68 4.02 16.47
CA ALA A 103 3.83 3.59 15.08
C ALA A 103 3.98 2.07 14.97
N GLU A 104 4.77 1.47 15.85
CA GLU A 104 4.94 0.02 15.94
C GLU A 104 3.62 -0.67 16.29
N LEU A 105 2.92 -0.19 17.32
CA LEU A 105 1.62 -0.73 17.73
C LEU A 105 0.57 -0.64 16.62
N ARG A 106 0.53 0.47 15.85
CA ARG A 106 -0.38 0.58 14.69
C ARG A 106 -0.07 -0.47 13.63
N THR A 107 1.20 -0.73 13.38
CA THR A 107 1.63 -1.74 12.42
C THR A 107 1.23 -3.13 12.89
N GLU A 108 1.46 -3.41 14.17
CA GLU A 108 1.10 -4.70 14.78
C GLU A 108 -0.42 -4.95 14.76
N VAL A 109 -1.21 -3.93 15.10
CA VAL A 109 -2.69 -4.02 15.02
C VAL A 109 -3.16 -4.27 13.59
N ALA A 110 -2.56 -3.61 12.60
CA ALA A 110 -2.89 -3.83 11.20
C ALA A 110 -2.54 -5.26 10.74
N ASN A 111 -1.40 -5.78 11.18
CA ASN A 111 -0.99 -7.17 10.89
C ASN A 111 -1.95 -8.17 11.52
N ALA A 112 -2.29 -8.00 12.80
CA ALA A 112 -3.22 -8.86 13.52
C ALA A 112 -4.62 -8.86 12.87
N GLN A 113 -5.10 -7.71 12.42
CA GLN A 113 -6.36 -7.62 11.68
C GLN A 113 -6.30 -8.36 10.34
N ALA A 114 -5.20 -8.22 9.60
CA ALA A 114 -5.01 -8.91 8.31
C ALA A 114 -4.95 -10.44 8.49
N GLU A 115 -4.29 -10.93 9.53
CA GLU A 115 -4.25 -12.36 9.86
C GLU A 115 -5.62 -12.91 10.25
N ALA A 116 -6.38 -12.16 11.04
CA ALA A 116 -7.74 -12.54 11.41
C ALA A 116 -8.66 -12.65 10.20
N GLU A 117 -8.58 -11.70 9.25
CA GLU A 117 -9.38 -11.77 8.02
C GLU A 117 -8.97 -12.95 7.13
N ARG A 118 -7.66 -13.19 6.94
CA ARG A 118 -7.19 -14.38 6.19
C ARG A 118 -7.69 -15.68 6.81
N THR A 119 -7.65 -15.78 8.13
CA THR A 119 -8.13 -16.96 8.85
C THR A 119 -9.64 -17.14 8.62
N LYS A 120 -10.44 -16.08 8.76
CA LYS A 120 -11.88 -16.13 8.47
C LYS A 120 -12.18 -16.56 7.04
N GLU A 121 -11.45 -16.06 6.05
CA GLU A 121 -11.62 -16.44 4.65
C GLU A 121 -11.31 -17.93 4.42
N GLN A 122 -10.23 -18.45 5.01
CA GLN A 122 -9.88 -19.87 4.94
C GLN A 122 -10.97 -20.73 5.57
N TRP A 123 -11.42 -20.39 6.78
CA TRP A 123 -12.52 -21.09 7.46
C TRP A 123 -13.81 -21.06 6.65
N LYS A 124 -14.15 -19.91 6.06
CA LYS A 124 -15.36 -19.80 5.22
C LYS A 124 -15.28 -20.71 4.00
N LYS A 125 -14.12 -20.79 3.36
CA LYS A 125 -13.90 -21.68 2.22
C LYS A 125 -14.03 -23.16 2.64
N GLU A 126 -13.40 -23.55 3.74
CA GLU A 126 -13.48 -24.92 4.27
C GLU A 126 -14.92 -25.31 4.62
N VAL A 127 -15.69 -24.41 5.22
CA VAL A 127 -17.11 -24.64 5.51
C VAL A 127 -17.92 -24.88 4.24
N GLU A 128 -17.70 -24.09 3.18
CA GLU A 128 -18.41 -24.28 1.91
C GLU A 128 -18.00 -25.58 1.23
N ASP A 129 -16.72 -25.94 1.24
CA ASP A 129 -16.24 -27.23 0.71
C ASP A 129 -16.87 -28.41 1.47
N LEU A 130 -16.97 -28.34 2.80
CA LEU A 130 -17.62 -29.37 3.61
C LEU A 130 -19.12 -29.47 3.32
N LYS A 131 -19.82 -28.35 3.13
CA LYS A 131 -21.24 -28.35 2.73
C LYS A 131 -21.45 -28.97 1.36
N GLU A 132 -20.55 -28.71 0.41
CA GLU A 132 -20.58 -29.33 -0.91
C GLU A 132 -20.44 -30.85 -0.80
N GLN A 133 -19.47 -31.33 -0.01
CA GLN A 133 -19.28 -32.76 0.23
C GLN A 133 -20.53 -33.41 0.85
N LEU A 134 -21.18 -32.74 1.80
CA LEU A 134 -22.44 -33.22 2.38
C LEU A 134 -23.52 -33.33 1.31
N ARG A 135 -23.70 -32.31 0.47
CA ARG A 135 -24.68 -32.33 -0.62
C ARG A 135 -24.44 -33.48 -1.61
N GLN A 136 -23.18 -33.75 -1.95
CA GLN A 136 -22.81 -34.86 -2.83
C GLN A 136 -23.13 -36.22 -2.18
N LYS A 137 -22.83 -36.37 -0.89
CA LYS A 137 -23.17 -37.57 -0.13
C LYS A 137 -24.69 -37.77 -0.06
N ASP A 138 -25.48 -36.72 0.15
CA ASP A 138 -26.95 -36.81 0.15
C ASP A 138 -27.51 -37.30 -1.19
N VAL A 139 -26.95 -36.84 -2.31
CA VAL A 139 -27.34 -37.33 -3.65
C VAL A 139 -27.06 -38.83 -3.79
N ILE A 140 -25.91 -39.29 -3.28
CA ILE A 140 -25.54 -40.70 -3.32
C ILE A 140 -26.47 -41.52 -2.42
N ILE A 141 -26.76 -41.05 -1.20
CA ILE A 141 -27.68 -41.69 -0.27
C ILE A 141 -29.05 -41.87 -0.93
N LYS A 142 -29.60 -40.83 -1.56
CA LYS A 142 -30.89 -40.92 -2.29
C LYS A 142 -30.90 -41.97 -3.40
N LYS A 143 -29.78 -42.13 -4.12
CA LYS A 143 -29.66 -43.19 -5.13
C LYS A 143 -29.69 -44.58 -4.51
N PHE A 144 -29.02 -44.76 -3.36
CA PHE A 144 -29.05 -46.02 -2.62
C PHE A 144 -30.44 -46.30 -2.03
N GLU A 145 -31.12 -45.29 -1.48
CA GLU A 145 -32.50 -45.41 -0.99
C GLU A 145 -33.43 -45.89 -2.11
N MET A 146 -33.40 -45.23 -3.28
CA MET A 146 -34.21 -45.64 -4.44
C MET A 146 -33.88 -47.06 -4.91
N PHE A 147 -32.61 -47.47 -4.86
CA PHE A 147 -32.21 -48.84 -5.20
C PHE A 147 -32.77 -49.86 -4.19
N ILE A 148 -32.70 -49.54 -2.89
CA ILE A 148 -33.24 -50.39 -1.82
C ILE A 148 -34.76 -50.54 -1.99
N ASP A 149 -35.47 -49.45 -2.30
CA ASP A 149 -36.92 -49.49 -2.53
C ASP A 149 -37.29 -50.43 -3.68
N ILE A 150 -36.58 -50.35 -4.83
CA ILE A 150 -36.77 -51.26 -5.97
C ILE A 150 -36.50 -52.72 -5.58
N CYS A 151 -35.44 -52.97 -4.81
CA CYS A 151 -35.13 -54.31 -4.33
C CYS A 151 -36.23 -54.85 -3.40
N ASN A 152 -36.72 -54.02 -2.48
CA ASN A 152 -37.79 -54.38 -1.57
C ASN A 152 -39.09 -54.68 -2.32
N GLU A 153 -39.49 -53.83 -3.28
CA GLU A 153 -40.68 -54.03 -4.11
C GLU A 153 -40.62 -55.36 -4.86
N ARG A 154 -39.47 -55.68 -5.49
CA ARG A 154 -39.29 -56.96 -6.18
C ARG A 154 -39.37 -58.17 -5.25
N VAL A 155 -38.86 -58.05 -4.02
CA VAL A 155 -38.96 -59.11 -3.01
C VAL A 155 -40.42 -59.31 -2.58
N MET A 156 -41.18 -58.22 -2.42
CA MET A 156 -42.59 -58.29 -2.05
C MET A 156 -43.42 -58.99 -3.15
N ILE A 157 -43.26 -58.59 -4.42
CA ILE A 157 -43.94 -59.24 -5.56
C ILE A 157 -43.65 -60.75 -5.59
N ARG A 158 -42.38 -61.14 -5.47
CA ARG A 158 -41.98 -62.56 -5.44
C ARG A 158 -42.57 -63.33 -4.25
N ARG A 159 -42.74 -62.68 -3.09
CA ARG A 159 -43.41 -63.30 -1.94
C ARG A 159 -44.90 -63.51 -2.20
N GLU A 160 -45.57 -62.54 -2.82
CA GLU A 160 -46.98 -62.64 -3.20
C GLU A 160 -47.20 -63.77 -4.22
N GLU A 161 -46.39 -63.84 -5.28
CA GLU A 161 -46.43 -64.92 -6.27
C GLU A 161 -46.27 -66.32 -5.65
N LEU A 162 -45.34 -66.47 -4.69
CA LEU A 162 -45.11 -67.73 -3.97
C LEU A 162 -46.28 -68.09 -3.04
N ALA A 163 -46.86 -67.10 -2.35
CA ALA A 163 -48.02 -67.31 -1.47
C ALA A 163 -49.28 -67.71 -2.27
N GLU A 164 -49.50 -67.12 -3.45
CA GLU A 164 -50.58 -67.51 -4.36
C GLU A 164 -50.37 -68.94 -4.89
N GLY A 165 -49.15 -69.31 -5.26
CA GLY A 165 -48.81 -70.68 -5.67
C GLY A 165 -49.02 -71.73 -4.58
N GLU A 166 -48.70 -71.44 -3.33
CA GLU A 166 -48.97 -72.32 -2.18
C GLU A 166 -50.48 -72.47 -1.90
N SER A 167 -51.28 -71.42 -2.11
CA SER A 167 -52.74 -71.49 -1.96
C SER A 167 -53.42 -72.39 -3.01
N SER A 168 -52.91 -72.39 -4.24
CA SER A 168 -53.41 -73.28 -5.32
C SER A 168 -53.01 -74.75 -5.14
N THR A 169 -51.85 -74.99 -4.51
CA THR A 169 -51.33 -76.35 -4.29
C THR A 169 -51.98 -77.01 -3.06
N SER A 170 -52.34 -76.23 -2.04
CA SER A 170 -53.02 -76.72 -0.83
C SER A 170 -54.53 -76.97 -1.01
N ALA A 171 -55.16 -76.45 -2.06
CA ALA A 171 -56.56 -76.73 -2.40
C ALA A 171 -56.76 -78.03 -3.23
N SER A 172 -55.68 -78.74 -3.59
CA SER A 172 -55.71 -79.93 -4.45
C SER A 172 -55.25 -81.23 -3.74
N GLY A 173 -55.20 -81.24 -2.40
CA GLY A 173 -54.77 -82.40 -1.59
C GLY A 173 -55.86 -82.91 -0.67
#